data_AF-A0AAV1X7U5-F1
#
_entry.id   AF-A0AAV1X7U5-F1
#
_cell.length_a   1.000
_cell.length_b   1.000
_cell.length_c   1.000
_cell.angle_alpha   90.00
_cell.angle_beta   90.00
_cell.angle_gamma   90.00
#
_symmetry.space_group_name_H-M   'P 1'
#
loop_
_entity.id
_entity.type
_entity.pdbx_description
1 polymer ?
#
loop_
_entity_poly.entity_id
_entity_poly.type
_entity_poly.pdbx_seq_one_letter_code
_entity_poly.pdbx_strand_id
1 'polypeptide(L)'
;MAALVNKIVLLSFMLVPIFVMMDGVESFKFIPRAVIGIENQLPNLKLTIHCKDKYRDNGFHTLAPGENYRFGFITAPFFIKRTQWFCLFSWHGESRNFDIYVEERDDCSYCQWLIRKSGPCKYYATHLDCYQWKTTGQHERQGRKMLLISNTSIQQEPPLSLQPLNSQGRD
;
A
#
# COMPACT_ATOMS: atom_id res chain seq x y z
N MET A 1 12.81 49.83 -37.69
CA MET A 1 11.46 49.32 -37.36
C MET A 1 11.18 47.99 -38.05
N ALA A 2 11.36 47.89 -39.38
CA ALA A 2 11.19 46.64 -40.15
C ALA A 2 12.04 45.44 -39.64
N ALA A 3 13.30 45.67 -39.26
CA ALA A 3 14.16 44.61 -38.72
C ALA A 3 13.72 44.06 -37.36
N LEU A 4 13.03 44.87 -36.55
CA LEU A 4 12.48 44.44 -35.25
C LEU A 4 11.23 43.59 -35.45
N VAL A 5 10.34 44.03 -36.37
CA VAL A 5 9.14 43.28 -36.77
C VAL A 5 9.53 41.92 -37.36
N ASN A 6 10.55 41.87 -38.22
CA ASN A 6 11.00 40.61 -38.83
C ASN A 6 11.57 39.63 -37.79
N LYS A 7 12.27 40.11 -36.75
CA LYS A 7 12.75 39.27 -35.65
C LYS A 7 11.61 38.72 -34.79
N ILE A 8 10.58 39.53 -34.51
CA ILE A 8 9.39 39.10 -33.75
C ILE A 8 8.60 38.06 -34.55
N VAL A 9 8.45 38.25 -35.86
CA VAL A 9 7.79 37.30 -36.76
C VAL A 9 8.57 35.98 -36.87
N LEU A 10 9.90 36.03 -36.93
CA LEU A 10 10.73 34.82 -36.90
C LEU A 10 10.64 34.09 -35.56
N LEU A 11 10.62 34.83 -34.44
CA LEU A 11 10.48 34.25 -33.11
C LEU A 11 9.11 33.58 -32.93
N SER A 12 8.03 34.20 -33.42
CA SER A 12 6.69 33.60 -33.35
C SER A 12 6.59 32.34 -34.21
N PHE A 13 7.18 32.32 -35.42
CA PHE A 13 7.19 31.13 -36.29
C PHE A 13 7.91 29.94 -35.66
N MET A 14 8.93 30.18 -34.83
CA MET A 14 9.67 29.13 -34.11
C MET A 14 8.94 28.64 -32.85
N LEU A 15 8.05 29.46 -32.26
CA LEU A 15 7.24 29.08 -31.09
C LEU A 15 5.96 28.34 -31.48
N VAL A 16 5.37 28.62 -32.65
CA VAL A 16 4.16 27.93 -33.17
C VAL A 16 4.28 26.40 -33.18
N PRO A 17 5.36 25.74 -33.65
CA PRO A 17 5.46 24.29 -33.62
C PRO A 17 5.56 23.73 -32.19
N ILE A 18 6.06 24.50 -31.21
CA ILE A 18 6.10 24.08 -29.80
C ILE A 18 4.67 24.03 -29.22
N PHE A 19 3.82 24.99 -29.59
CA PHE A 19 2.41 25.00 -29.20
C PHE A 19 1.58 23.94 -29.95
N VAL A 20 1.83 23.72 -31.25
CA VAL A 20 1.14 22.69 -32.05
C VAL A 20 1.54 21.27 -31.63
N MET A 21 2.74 21.07 -31.06
CA MET A 21 3.12 19.81 -30.39
C MET A 21 2.52 19.66 -28.97
N MET A 22 1.54 20.48 -28.58
CA MET A 22 0.63 20.18 -27.46
C MET A 22 -0.73 19.65 -27.92
N ASP A 23 -1.03 19.74 -29.22
CA ASP A 23 -2.22 19.14 -29.82
C ASP A 23 -1.93 17.68 -30.14
N GLY A 24 -2.39 16.77 -29.27
CA GLY A 24 -2.35 15.33 -29.55
C GLY A 24 -1.15 14.60 -28.98
N VAL A 25 -0.76 14.92 -27.75
CA VAL A 25 -0.24 13.86 -26.88
C VAL A 25 -1.46 13.03 -26.45
N GLU A 26 -1.90 12.11 -27.31
CA GLU A 26 -2.55 10.84 -26.89
C GLU A 26 -1.52 10.02 -26.09
N SER A 27 -0.93 10.63 -25.07
CA SER A 27 -0.11 9.97 -24.07
C SER A 27 -0.67 10.33 -22.72
N PHE A 28 -1.92 9.91 -22.49
CA PHE A 28 -2.16 9.06 -21.31
C PHE A 28 -1.22 7.87 -21.39
N LYS A 29 0.08 8.11 -21.13
CA LYS A 29 1.10 7.08 -20.94
C LYS A 29 0.48 6.10 -19.96
N PHE A 30 0.24 4.86 -20.42
CA PHE A 30 -0.29 3.72 -19.69
C PHE A 30 -0.11 3.88 -18.18
N ILE A 31 -1.11 4.42 -17.48
CA ILE A 31 -1.07 4.50 -16.01
C ILE A 31 -1.23 3.06 -15.55
N PRO A 32 -0.19 2.43 -14.97
CA PRO A 32 -0.26 1.02 -14.63
C PRO A 32 -1.28 0.84 -13.50
N ARG A 33 -2.07 -0.22 -13.62
CA ARG A 33 -3.14 -0.55 -12.68
C ARG A 33 -3.05 -2.01 -12.31
N ALA A 34 -3.32 -2.28 -11.05
CA ALA A 34 -3.47 -3.63 -10.53
C ALA A 34 -4.83 -3.76 -9.86
N VAL A 35 -5.37 -4.97 -9.91
CA VAL A 35 -6.57 -5.37 -9.19
C VAL A 35 -6.23 -6.58 -8.33
N ILE A 36 -6.59 -6.52 -7.06
CA ILE A 36 -6.42 -7.61 -6.11
C ILE A 36 -7.77 -8.27 -5.90
N GLY A 37 -7.81 -9.59 -6.08
CA GLY A 37 -8.93 -10.44 -5.69
C GLY A 37 -8.54 -11.27 -4.46
N ILE A 38 -9.43 -11.33 -3.47
CA ILE A 38 -9.24 -12.04 -2.21
C ILE A 38 -10.45 -12.93 -1.99
N GLU A 39 -10.25 -14.23 -2.07
CA GLU A 39 -11.28 -15.22 -1.85
C GLU A 39 -11.10 -15.93 -0.50
N ASN A 40 -12.19 -16.05 0.24
CA ASN A 40 -12.21 -16.75 1.51
C ASN A 40 -12.34 -18.27 1.29
N GLN A 41 -11.24 -18.99 1.49
CA GLN A 41 -11.17 -20.45 1.41
C GLN A 41 -11.06 -21.10 2.80
N LEU A 42 -11.53 -20.40 3.84
CA LEU A 42 -11.63 -20.96 5.19
C LEU A 42 -12.92 -21.80 5.33
N PRO A 43 -12.84 -23.03 5.89
CA PRO A 43 -14.01 -23.88 6.05
C PRO A 43 -14.96 -23.31 7.12
N ASN A 44 -16.17 -22.93 6.72
CA ASN A 44 -17.25 -22.45 7.61
C ASN A 44 -16.90 -21.22 8.47
N LEU A 45 -15.88 -20.45 8.09
CA LEU A 45 -15.46 -19.26 8.83
C LEU A 45 -15.62 -18.00 7.98
N LYS A 46 -16.16 -16.94 8.59
CA LYS A 46 -16.13 -15.60 8.00
C LYS A 46 -14.74 -15.01 8.13
N LEU A 47 -14.27 -14.40 7.06
CA LEU A 47 -12.98 -13.73 6.97
C LEU A 47 -13.20 -12.22 6.95
N THR A 48 -12.71 -11.52 7.97
CA THR A 48 -12.65 -10.06 7.95
C THR A 48 -11.29 -9.62 7.43
N ILE A 49 -11.29 -8.73 6.44
CA ILE A 49 -10.10 -8.18 5.79
C ILE A 49 -10.03 -6.67 6.00
N HIS A 50 -8.85 -6.15 6.27
CA HIS A 50 -8.56 -4.71 6.29
C HIS A 50 -7.26 -4.44 5.57
N CYS A 51 -7.33 -3.78 4.43
CA CYS A 51 -6.20 -3.54 3.54
C CYS A 51 -5.87 -2.06 3.45
N LYS A 52 -4.58 -1.72 3.44
CA LYS A 52 -4.10 -0.36 3.20
C LYS A 52 -2.74 -0.35 2.52
N ASP A 53 -2.43 0.77 1.88
CA ASP A 53 -1.07 1.10 1.47
C ASP A 53 -0.52 2.26 2.33
N LYS A 54 0.54 2.93 1.86
CA LYS A 54 1.12 4.08 2.57
C LYS A 54 0.18 5.29 2.68
N TYR A 55 -0.75 5.46 1.76
CA TYR A 55 -1.54 6.69 1.57
C TYR A 55 -3.06 6.45 1.58
N ARG A 56 -3.52 5.22 1.37
CA ARG A 56 -4.91 4.85 1.15
C ARG A 56 -5.28 3.71 2.07
N ASP A 57 -6.49 3.80 2.61
CA ASP A 57 -7.11 2.74 3.40
C ASP A 57 -8.35 2.25 2.63
N ASN A 58 -8.45 0.94 2.42
CA ASN A 58 -9.56 0.31 1.70
C ASN A 58 -10.68 -0.14 2.65
N GLY A 59 -10.50 0.02 3.96
CA GLY A 59 -11.49 -0.27 4.99
C GLY A 59 -11.65 -1.75 5.31
N PHE A 60 -12.62 -2.05 6.17
CA PHE A 60 -12.95 -3.40 6.59
C PHE A 60 -14.00 -4.02 5.68
N HIS A 61 -13.77 -5.26 5.25
CA HIS A 61 -14.76 -6.08 4.53
C HIS A 61 -14.85 -7.45 5.19
N THR A 62 -16.02 -8.07 5.17
CA THR A 62 -16.21 -9.42 5.72
C THR A 62 -16.75 -10.34 4.64
N LEU A 63 -16.11 -11.48 4.45
CA LEU A 63 -16.41 -12.47 3.43
C LEU A 63 -16.88 -13.77 4.07
N ALA A 64 -18.04 -14.28 3.65
CA ALA A 64 -18.48 -15.64 3.93
C ALA A 64 -17.58 -16.66 3.21
N PRO A 65 -17.62 -17.95 3.59
CA PRO A 65 -16.87 -18.99 2.87
C PRO A 65 -17.21 -19.00 1.37
N GLY A 66 -16.17 -19.00 0.53
CA GLY A 66 -16.28 -18.96 -0.93
C GLY A 66 -16.52 -17.56 -1.53
N GLU A 67 -16.76 -16.54 -0.71
CA GLU A 67 -16.91 -15.17 -1.22
C GLU A 67 -15.57 -14.54 -1.60
N ASN A 68 -15.64 -13.59 -2.54
CA ASN A 68 -14.48 -12.92 -3.10
C ASN A 68 -14.66 -11.40 -3.04
N TYR A 69 -13.64 -10.71 -2.52
CA TYR A 69 -13.54 -9.25 -2.50
C TYR A 69 -12.53 -8.78 -3.54
N ARG A 70 -12.80 -7.65 -4.20
CA ARG A 70 -11.88 -7.08 -5.18
C ARG A 70 -11.73 -5.58 -4.99
N PHE A 71 -10.51 -5.09 -5.14
CA PHE A 71 -10.24 -3.66 -5.23
C PHE A 71 -9.08 -3.38 -6.18
N GLY A 72 -9.15 -2.23 -6.86
CA GLY A 72 -8.17 -1.80 -7.85
C GLY A 72 -7.43 -0.54 -7.42
N PHE A 73 -6.21 -0.39 -7.89
CA PHE A 73 -5.40 0.79 -7.62
C PHE A 73 -4.41 1.08 -8.76
N ILE A 74 -4.01 2.35 -8.85
CA ILE A 74 -2.88 2.77 -9.67
C ILE A 74 -1.59 2.34 -8.98
N THR A 75 -0.69 1.72 -9.74
CA THR A 75 0.65 1.34 -9.30
C THR A 75 1.66 2.40 -9.73
N ALA A 76 2.89 2.28 -9.24
CA ALA A 76 3.93 3.23 -9.59
C ALA A 76 4.40 2.96 -11.03
N PRO A 77 4.99 3.96 -11.71
CA PRO A 77 5.54 3.74 -13.04
C PRO A 77 6.57 2.61 -13.03
N PHE A 78 6.68 1.84 -14.12
CA PHE A 78 7.48 0.60 -14.16
C PHE A 78 8.96 0.75 -13.72
N PHE A 79 9.51 1.96 -13.88
CA PHE A 79 10.88 2.30 -13.50
C PHE A 79 11.07 2.55 -11.99
N ILE A 80 9.98 2.59 -11.19
CA ILE A 80 9.99 2.73 -9.74
C ILE A 80 9.01 1.72 -9.15
N LYS A 81 9.50 0.55 -8.71
CA LYS A 81 8.67 -0.48 -8.08
C LYS A 81 8.54 -0.22 -6.58
N ARG A 82 7.51 0.53 -6.15
CA ARG A 82 7.34 0.95 -4.74
C ARG A 82 5.94 0.74 -4.19
N THR A 83 5.03 0.21 -4.99
CA THR A 83 3.63 0.02 -4.61
C THR A 83 3.52 -1.24 -3.75
N GLN A 84 2.99 -1.07 -2.56
CA GLN A 84 2.78 -2.17 -1.63
C GLN A 84 1.44 -1.98 -0.92
N TRP A 85 0.67 -3.07 -0.86
CA TRP A 85 -0.52 -3.16 -0.03
C TRP A 85 -0.35 -4.25 1.00
N PHE A 86 -0.73 -3.94 2.23
CA PHE A 86 -0.69 -4.86 3.34
C PHE A 86 -2.10 -5.00 3.93
N CYS A 87 -2.46 -6.24 4.26
CA CYS A 87 -3.77 -6.59 4.75
C CYS A 87 -3.67 -7.33 6.07
N LEU A 88 -4.58 -6.99 6.98
CA LEU A 88 -4.91 -7.75 8.16
C LEU A 88 -6.08 -8.70 7.81
N PHE A 89 -5.89 -9.98 8.05
CA PHE A 89 -6.87 -11.03 7.87
C PHE A 89 -7.26 -11.56 9.25
N SER A 90 -8.54 -11.54 9.58
CA SER A 90 -9.04 -11.98 10.88
C SER A 90 -10.19 -12.97 10.76
N TRP A 91 -10.11 -14.06 11.50
CA TRP A 91 -11.16 -15.09 11.58
C TRP A 91 -11.07 -15.78 12.94
N HIS A 92 -12.21 -16.07 13.58
CA HIS A 92 -12.28 -16.90 14.80
C HIS A 92 -11.25 -16.51 15.90
N GLY A 93 -11.09 -15.21 16.17
CA GLY A 93 -10.14 -14.71 17.18
C GLY A 93 -8.66 -14.81 16.80
N GLU A 94 -8.33 -15.33 15.61
CA GLU A 94 -7.00 -15.24 15.02
C GLU A 94 -6.91 -14.04 14.09
N SER A 95 -5.74 -13.40 14.06
CA SER A 95 -5.42 -12.31 13.13
C SER A 95 -4.02 -12.50 12.55
N ARG A 96 -3.88 -12.35 11.23
CA ARG A 96 -2.63 -12.50 10.49
C ARG A 96 -2.43 -11.33 9.54
N ASN A 97 -1.20 -10.86 9.42
CA ASN A 97 -0.84 -9.84 8.43
C ASN A 97 -0.13 -10.45 7.23
N PHE A 98 -0.38 -9.89 6.06
CA PHE A 98 0.33 -10.25 4.84
C PHE A 98 0.41 -9.07 3.88
N ASP A 99 1.55 -8.94 3.19
CA ASP A 99 1.68 -7.99 2.07
C ASP A 99 1.01 -8.61 0.85
N ILE A 100 -0.27 -8.27 0.64
CA ILE A 100 -1.09 -8.87 -0.43
C ILE A 100 -0.64 -8.45 -1.82
N TYR A 101 0.04 -7.31 -1.92
CA TYR A 101 0.65 -6.83 -3.13
C TYR A 101 2.01 -6.21 -2.82
N VAL A 102 3.04 -6.68 -3.53
CA VAL A 102 4.36 -6.06 -3.58
C VAL A 102 4.73 -5.95 -5.05
N GLU A 103 4.88 -4.73 -5.56
CA GLU A 103 5.08 -4.48 -7.00
C GLU A 103 6.27 -5.25 -7.60
N GLU A 104 7.34 -5.44 -6.82
CA GLU A 104 8.50 -6.26 -7.21
C GLU A 104 8.16 -7.75 -7.35
N ARG A 105 7.29 -8.29 -6.49
CA ARG A 105 6.88 -9.71 -6.49
C ARG A 105 5.77 -9.98 -7.50
N ASP A 106 4.80 -9.08 -7.59
CA ASP A 106 3.49 -9.41 -8.12
C ASP A 106 3.22 -8.97 -9.54
N ASP A 107 3.80 -7.83 -9.97
CA ASP A 107 3.75 -7.23 -11.33
C ASP A 107 2.61 -7.78 -12.24
N CYS A 108 1.37 -7.66 -11.77
CA CYS A 108 0.17 -8.26 -12.36
C CYS A 108 -0.90 -7.18 -12.62
N SER A 109 -1.69 -7.37 -13.66
CA SER A 109 -2.92 -6.60 -13.87
C SER A 109 -4.04 -7.08 -12.95
N TYR A 110 -4.13 -8.39 -12.73
CA TYR A 110 -5.07 -9.04 -11.81
C TYR A 110 -4.35 -10.11 -11.00
N CYS A 111 -4.35 -9.98 -9.67
CA CYS A 111 -3.77 -10.94 -8.75
C CYS A 111 -4.86 -11.56 -7.89
N GLN A 112 -5.15 -12.85 -8.11
CA GLN A 112 -6.09 -13.61 -7.30
C GLN A 112 -5.37 -14.29 -6.14
N TRP A 113 -5.90 -14.09 -4.94
CA TRP A 113 -5.42 -14.71 -3.70
C TRP A 113 -6.52 -15.53 -3.06
N LEU A 114 -6.16 -16.73 -2.64
CA LEU A 114 -6.98 -17.65 -1.86
C LEU A 114 -6.50 -17.63 -0.41
N ILE A 115 -7.37 -17.25 0.52
CA ILE A 115 -7.01 -17.18 1.93
C ILE A 115 -7.39 -18.48 2.62
N ARG A 116 -6.37 -19.23 3.07
CA ARG A 116 -6.52 -20.50 3.78
C ARG A 116 -5.90 -20.39 5.17
N LYS A 117 -6.23 -21.35 6.04
CA LYS A 117 -5.68 -21.40 7.41
C LYS A 117 -4.15 -21.51 7.40
N SER A 118 -3.58 -22.26 6.44
CA SER A 118 -2.14 -22.42 6.27
C SER A 118 -1.42 -21.16 5.77
N GLY A 119 -2.14 -20.25 5.12
CA GLY A 119 -1.53 -19.11 4.45
C GLY A 119 -2.33 -18.58 3.27
N PRO A 120 -1.99 -17.38 2.76
CA PRO A 120 -2.49 -16.88 1.50
C PRO A 120 -1.79 -17.60 0.34
N CYS A 121 -2.56 -17.96 -0.68
CA CYS A 121 -2.06 -18.61 -1.88
C CYS A 121 -2.41 -17.80 -3.12
N LYS A 122 -1.43 -17.43 -3.93
CA LYS A 122 -1.62 -16.71 -5.18
C LYS A 122 -1.89 -17.69 -6.31
N TYR A 123 -3.00 -17.49 -7.00
CA TYR A 123 -3.38 -18.30 -8.14
C TYR A 123 -2.70 -17.81 -9.42
N TYR A 124 -2.05 -18.72 -10.11
CA TYR A 124 -1.56 -18.57 -11.48
C TYR A 124 -2.28 -19.56 -12.39
N ALA A 125 -2.23 -19.32 -13.70
CA ALA A 125 -2.88 -20.19 -14.67
C ALA A 125 -2.38 -21.65 -14.63
N THR A 126 -1.13 -21.88 -14.19
CA THR A 126 -0.50 -23.20 -14.20
C THR A 126 -0.30 -23.81 -12.81
N HIS A 127 -0.29 -23.01 -11.75
CA HIS A 127 0.05 -23.45 -10.40
C HIS A 127 -0.49 -22.48 -9.32
N LEU A 128 -0.29 -22.86 -8.06
CA LEU A 128 -0.69 -22.08 -6.90
C LEU A 128 0.54 -21.88 -6.00
N ASP A 129 0.93 -20.63 -5.76
CA ASP A 129 2.03 -20.30 -4.85
C ASP A 129 1.49 -19.93 -3.46
N CYS A 130 1.78 -20.74 -2.45
CA CYS A 130 1.33 -20.51 -1.09
C CYS A 130 2.45 -19.94 -0.21
N TYR A 131 2.09 -18.92 0.57
CA TYR A 131 3.00 -18.24 1.48
C TYR A 131 2.65 -18.59 2.91
N GLN A 132 3.65 -18.72 3.78
CA GLN A 132 3.40 -18.86 5.21
C GLN A 132 2.99 -17.52 5.82
N TRP A 133 2.14 -17.56 6.84
CA TRP A 133 1.86 -16.36 7.64
C TRP A 133 3.14 -15.85 8.30
N LYS A 134 3.32 -14.52 8.35
CA LYS A 134 4.41 -13.91 9.11
C LYS A 134 4.22 -14.23 10.60
N THR A 135 5.28 -14.67 11.27
CA THR A 135 5.25 -14.92 12.72
C THR A 135 5.39 -13.60 13.48
N THR A 136 4.79 -13.53 14.67
CA THR A 136 4.69 -12.31 15.50
C THR A 136 6.05 -11.63 15.76
N GLY A 137 7.14 -12.39 15.84
CA GLY A 137 8.50 -11.85 16.05
C GLY A 137 9.09 -11.05 14.87
N GLN A 138 8.52 -11.16 13.65
CA GLN A 138 8.96 -10.34 12.51
C GLN A 138 8.34 -8.94 12.52
N HIS A 139 7.14 -8.79 13.10
CA HIS A 139 6.50 -7.47 13.26
C HIS A 139 7.26 -6.58 14.24
N GLU A 140 7.78 -7.15 15.34
CA GLU A 140 8.58 -6.41 16.32
C GLU A 140 9.91 -5.93 15.74
N ARG A 141 10.56 -6.71 14.88
CA ARG A 141 11.82 -6.29 14.23
C ARG A 141 11.60 -5.19 13.20
N GLN A 142 10.53 -5.24 12.40
CA GLN A 142 10.22 -4.18 11.43
C GLN A 142 9.76 -2.90 12.14
N GLY A 143 8.96 -3.01 13.21
CA GLY A 143 8.55 -1.90 14.07
C GLY A 143 9.73 -1.28 14.84
N ARG A 144 10.63 -2.09 15.40
CA ARG A 144 11.88 -1.62 16.01
C ARG A 144 12.81 -1.01 14.97
N LYS A 145 12.90 -1.55 13.75
CA LYS A 145 13.69 -0.95 12.67
C LYS A 145 13.14 0.44 12.31
N MET A 146 11.81 0.61 12.23
CA MET A 146 11.17 1.93 12.07
C MET A 146 11.51 2.89 13.24
N LEU A 147 11.41 2.43 14.49
CA LEU A 147 11.70 3.23 15.68
C LEU A 147 13.19 3.60 15.83
N LEU A 148 14.09 2.72 15.40
CA LEU A 148 15.53 2.96 15.43
C LEU A 148 15.99 3.98 14.38
N ILE A 149 15.24 4.18 13.28
CA ILE A 149 15.55 5.19 12.25
C ILE A 149 14.97 6.57 12.65
N SER A 150 14.02 6.63 13.59
CA SER A 150 13.37 7.89 14.00
C SER A 150 14.03 8.61 15.18
N ASN A 151 15.10 8.07 15.78
CA ASN A 151 15.71 8.68 16.96
C ASN A 151 17.10 9.28 16.68
N THR A 152 17.09 10.38 15.93
CA THR A 152 18.18 11.36 15.93
C THR A 152 17.61 12.69 16.43
N SER A 153 17.93 13.01 17.69
CA SER A 153 17.84 14.29 18.40
C SER A 153 16.48 15.02 18.38
N ILE A 154 15.76 15.03 19.52
CA ILE A 154 15.48 16.23 20.34
C ILE A 154 15.33 15.79 21.82
N GLN A 155 15.90 16.60 22.71
CA GLN A 155 16.07 16.45 24.16
C GLN A 155 14.83 15.94 24.91
N GLN A 156 15.05 15.00 25.82
CA GLN A 156 14.06 14.45 26.73
C GLN A 156 14.05 15.30 28.01
N GLU A 157 12.97 16.05 28.22
CA GLU A 157 12.70 16.79 29.46
C GLU A 157 12.49 15.79 30.61
N PRO A 158 13.07 16.03 31.81
CA PRO A 158 12.99 15.07 32.91
C PRO A 158 11.55 14.92 33.44
N PRO A 159 11.11 13.71 33.80
CA PRO A 159 9.77 13.47 34.31
C PRO A 159 9.58 14.11 35.69
N LEU A 160 8.54 14.94 35.80
CA LEU A 160 8.05 15.50 37.05
C LEU A 160 7.61 14.34 37.97
N SER A 161 8.21 14.28 39.16
CA SER A 161 7.97 13.21 40.14
C SER A 161 6.52 13.21 40.64
N LEU A 162 5.82 12.09 40.48
CA LEU A 162 4.59 11.82 41.21
C LEU A 162 4.94 11.41 42.64
N GLN A 163 4.52 12.21 43.63
CA GLN A 163 4.59 11.83 45.05
C GLN A 163 3.54 10.77 45.40
N PRO A 164 3.85 9.83 46.31
CA PRO A 164 2.91 8.79 46.72
C PRO A 164 1.84 9.35 47.68
N LEU A 165 0.57 9.00 47.42
CA LEU A 165 -0.53 9.24 48.35
C LEU A 165 -0.35 8.29 49.54
N ASN A 166 0.13 8.81 50.66
CA ASN A 166 0.37 8.05 51.88
C ASN A 166 -0.97 7.76 52.57
N SER A 167 -1.24 6.48 52.82
CA SER A 167 -2.31 6.03 53.70
C SER A 167 -1.87 6.20 55.16
N GLN A 168 -2.55 7.07 55.90
CA GLN A 168 -2.46 7.09 57.37
C GLN A 168 -3.82 7.53 57.93
N GLY A 169 -4.46 6.63 58.67
CA GLY A 169 -5.72 6.89 59.37
C GLY A 169 -5.52 7.48 60.77
N ARG A 170 -6.66 7.57 61.50
CA ARG A 170 -6.88 7.99 62.90
C ARG A 170 -7.09 9.51 63.04
N ASP A 171 -8.15 10.06 63.63
CA ASP A 171 -9.24 9.64 64.52
C ASP A 171 -10.61 10.11 64.01
#